data_AF-A0A561PP88-F1
#
_entry.id   AF-A0A561PP88-F1
#
_cell.length_a   1.000
_cell.length_b   1.000
_cell.length_c   1.000
_cell.angle_alpha   90.00
_cell.angle_beta   90.00
_cell.angle_gamma   90.00
#
_symmetry.space_group_name_H-M   'P 1'
#
loop_
_entity.id
_entity.type
_entity.pdbx_description
1 polymer ?
#
loop_
_entity_poly.entity_id
_entity_poly.type
_entity_poly.pdbx_seq_one_letter_code
_entity_poly.pdbx_strand_id
1 'polypeptide(L)'
;MSITITKTFYHTLLAGVLLLTAACSKNKEDVRTGNEPDYSNSARSSVRLVTFNTWDLIVNGTKVTNWFFVPSNSPLAGVPFPTPYFPTTGKLKDSWYLPQQFLDSKGEAIIKVGLAQGASQPDYLVDSFTVKDDYYQPSDYYLYTSAVDHLGIYSTTRVPRTTAIPADPTHIRIRLVNLCTATGNGSTEGLTLAFADGTPVNTTTSHIANHTWSDYVELPAGTYQFKVLIDGTGAQIPGRPPTLISTISPDNYSLNGTQVYYNPVQTFQPGGVYTVVVARISGGYQYGDNPLYPNTSVVVTDIDPPANIAYGRIQLVNAAVEGEKGIHMRVDGHDAPAVAYGKAGDYVTLVTGAHAIRITDAAGKSLVEKNIQVNGGDNLTVWAYPIAGTGTTLTVVTNNMGGTRMIGTNADGSDALNNLYNPLKFKMLVQTRFLNLCPELPEVTFTGVNGTLFKEGMFSSAAAAQHLLPGQAPSPVAVPYPYVDLGTVTGGAVQVYRSQPGVLPGDRITGVPALTTADFVKMPATFYPDGNFGAEAGVYTVALVGHNTAGAHPQLIVIKHNQ
;
A
#
# COMPACT_ATOMS: atom_id res chain seq x y z
N MET A 1 87.51 16.99 -4.62
CA MET A 1 86.04 16.88 -4.66
C MET A 1 85.58 16.69 -3.22
N SER A 2 84.85 17.66 -2.67
CA SER A 2 84.76 17.92 -1.22
C SER A 2 83.86 16.92 -0.48
N ILE A 3 84.35 16.41 0.66
CA ILE A 3 83.66 15.49 1.60
C ILE A 3 82.25 15.97 1.98
N THR A 4 81.99 17.28 1.85
CA THR A 4 80.69 17.89 2.11
C THR A 4 79.60 17.44 1.12
N ILE A 5 79.91 17.29 -0.18
CA ILE A 5 78.93 16.94 -1.21
C ILE A 5 78.47 15.48 -1.03
N THR A 6 79.40 14.60 -0.68
CA THR A 6 79.12 13.19 -0.41
C THR A 6 78.20 13.03 0.80
N LYS A 7 78.42 13.80 1.88
CA LYS A 7 77.53 13.79 3.05
C LYS A 7 76.12 14.25 2.70
N THR A 8 75.95 15.34 1.96
CA THR A 8 74.62 15.84 1.59
C THR A 8 73.88 14.84 0.70
N PHE A 9 74.58 14.21 -0.25
CA PHE A 9 74.00 13.17 -1.09
C PHE A 9 73.49 11.97 -0.27
N TYR A 10 74.30 11.45 0.67
CA TYR A 10 73.88 10.35 1.54
C TYR A 10 72.73 10.71 2.48
N HIS A 11 72.69 11.94 3.03
CA HIS A 11 71.57 12.37 3.88
C HIS A 11 70.27 12.52 3.07
N THR A 12 70.36 13.01 1.83
CA THR A 12 69.19 13.17 0.96
C THR A 12 68.69 11.81 0.48
N LEU A 13 69.60 10.88 0.19
CA LEU A 13 69.27 9.50 -0.18
C LEU A 13 68.64 8.74 1.01
N LEU A 14 69.19 8.87 2.23
CA LEU A 14 68.61 8.25 3.43
C LEU A 14 67.23 8.84 3.75
N ALA A 15 67.06 10.16 3.65
CA ALA A 15 65.77 10.83 3.84
C ALA A 15 64.74 10.40 2.78
N GLY A 16 65.17 10.22 1.52
CA GLY A 16 64.33 9.69 0.45
C GLY A 16 63.90 8.24 0.67
N VAL A 17 64.81 7.38 1.14
CA VAL A 17 64.50 5.98 1.47
C VAL A 17 63.58 5.89 2.68
N LEU A 18 63.77 6.71 3.72
CA LEU A 18 62.87 6.81 4.88
C LEU A 18 61.46 7.26 4.50
N LEU A 19 61.34 8.21 3.56
CA LEU A 19 60.04 8.66 3.03
C LEU A 19 59.35 7.59 2.17
N LEU A 20 60.11 6.81 1.40
CA LEU A 20 59.58 5.70 0.60
C LEU A 20 59.13 4.51 1.46
N THR A 21 59.81 4.22 2.57
CA THR A 21 59.38 3.16 3.51
C THR A 21 58.20 3.57 4.39
N ALA A 22 58.01 4.86 4.67
CA ALA A 22 56.86 5.36 5.44
C ALA A 22 55.58 5.52 4.58
N ALA A 23 55.71 5.64 3.25
CA ALA A 23 54.58 5.80 2.34
C ALA A 23 53.88 4.47 1.96
N CYS A 24 54.53 3.33 2.16
CA CYS A 24 54.02 2.01 1.73
C CYS A 24 53.27 1.20 2.81
N SER A 25 53.05 1.75 4.01
CA SER A 25 52.21 1.10 5.03
C SER A 25 51.18 2.06 5.62
N LYS A 26 50.51 2.85 4.76
CA LYS A 26 49.20 3.38 5.16
C LYS A 26 48.24 2.21 5.19
N ASN A 27 48.24 1.47 6.30
CA ASN A 27 47.16 0.54 6.63
C ASN A 27 45.87 1.34 6.48
N LYS A 28 45.07 1.01 5.48
CA LYS A 28 43.65 1.40 5.43
C LYS A 28 42.88 0.55 6.45
N GLU A 29 43.36 0.50 7.68
CA GLU A 29 42.63 -0.04 8.82
C GLU A 29 41.79 1.09 9.40
N ASP A 30 40.82 1.55 8.62
CA ASP A 30 39.63 2.20 9.14
C ASP A 30 38.51 2.18 8.08
N VAL A 31 38.32 1.04 7.41
CA VAL A 31 36.98 0.75 6.89
C VAL A 31 36.16 0.35 8.11
N ARG A 32 35.70 1.36 8.84
CA ARG A 32 34.63 1.16 9.82
C ARG A 32 33.46 0.55 9.07
N THR A 33 32.80 -0.42 9.69
CA THR A 33 31.50 -0.92 9.26
C THR A 33 30.59 0.28 8.96
N GLY A 34 30.18 0.46 7.70
CA GLY A 34 29.43 1.63 7.22
C GLY A 34 30.20 2.63 6.34
N ASN A 35 31.50 2.44 6.09
CA ASN A 35 32.30 3.24 5.14
C ASN A 35 32.68 2.46 3.87
N GLU A 36 31.99 1.36 3.58
CA GLU A 36 32.15 0.63 2.31
C GLU A 36 31.69 1.49 1.12
N PRO A 37 32.30 1.34 -0.07
CA PRO A 37 31.78 1.95 -1.29
C PRO A 37 30.35 1.49 -1.54
N ASP A 38 29.43 2.43 -1.75
CA ASP A 38 28.04 2.11 -2.12
C ASP A 38 27.94 1.88 -3.64
N TYR A 39 27.60 0.64 -4.02
CA TYR A 39 27.37 0.22 -5.40
C TYR A 39 25.89 0.16 -5.77
N SER A 40 24.99 0.75 -4.97
CA SER A 40 23.56 0.87 -5.27
C SER A 40 23.27 1.56 -6.62
N ASN A 41 24.20 2.38 -7.10
CA ASN A 41 24.13 3.12 -8.37
C ASN A 41 24.86 2.43 -9.55
N SER A 42 25.40 1.22 -9.36
CA SER A 42 26.01 0.47 -10.47
C SER A 42 25.02 0.19 -11.60
N ALA A 43 25.53 0.10 -12.83
CA ALA A 43 24.71 -0.22 -14.01
C ALA A 43 23.95 -1.53 -13.78
N ARG A 44 22.62 -1.45 -13.86
CA ARG A 44 21.70 -2.56 -13.59
C ARG A 44 21.52 -3.41 -14.84
N SER A 45 21.51 -4.73 -14.68
CA SER A 45 21.04 -5.65 -15.72
C SER A 45 19.51 -5.71 -15.73
N SER A 46 18.94 -6.41 -16.72
CA SER A 46 17.51 -6.68 -16.79
C SER A 46 17.07 -7.80 -15.82
N VAL A 47 18.03 -8.52 -15.23
CA VAL A 47 17.82 -9.59 -14.24
C VAL A 47 17.46 -9.00 -12.89
N ARG A 48 16.29 -9.41 -12.37
CA ARG A 48 15.85 -9.07 -11.02
C ARG A 48 15.67 -10.34 -10.18
N LEU A 49 16.33 -10.38 -9.02
CA LEU A 49 16.09 -11.39 -8.00
C LEU A 49 15.00 -10.87 -7.06
N VAL A 50 14.01 -11.71 -6.76
CA VAL A 50 12.89 -11.36 -5.88
C VAL A 50 12.80 -12.35 -4.73
N THR A 51 12.67 -11.84 -3.50
CA THR A 51 12.50 -12.66 -2.31
C THR A 51 11.53 -12.05 -1.31
N PHE A 52 10.86 -12.91 -0.56
CA PHE A 52 9.91 -12.52 0.48
C PHE A 52 10.49 -12.66 1.89
N ASN A 53 11.70 -13.18 2.01
CA ASN A 53 12.43 -13.35 3.25
C ASN A 53 13.77 -12.60 3.16
N THR A 54 14.58 -12.68 4.21
CA THR A 54 15.91 -12.07 4.23
C THR A 54 16.95 -13.18 4.02
N TRP A 55 17.74 -13.10 2.95
CA TRP A 55 18.67 -14.16 2.57
C TRP A 55 20.08 -13.65 2.28
N ASP A 56 21.02 -14.58 2.30
CA ASP A 56 22.38 -14.38 1.81
C ASP A 56 22.54 -14.82 0.36
N LEU A 57 23.39 -14.10 -0.37
CA LEU A 57 23.56 -14.24 -1.80
C LEU A 57 25.05 -14.41 -2.16
N ILE A 58 25.32 -15.37 -3.03
CA ILE A 58 26.58 -15.53 -3.75
C ILE A 58 26.32 -15.38 -5.24
N VAL A 59 27.16 -14.59 -5.91
CA VAL A 59 27.12 -14.35 -7.36
C VAL A 59 28.49 -14.71 -7.93
N ASN A 60 28.55 -15.69 -8.84
CA ASN A 60 29.81 -16.20 -9.43
C ASN A 60 30.89 -16.51 -8.38
N GLY A 61 30.48 -17.10 -7.25
CA GLY A 61 31.38 -17.43 -6.13
C GLY A 61 31.70 -16.25 -5.20
N THR A 62 31.30 -15.02 -5.53
CA THR A 62 31.49 -13.83 -4.69
C THR A 62 30.32 -13.67 -3.71
N LYS A 63 30.60 -13.58 -2.41
CA LYS A 63 29.62 -13.23 -1.39
C LYS A 63 29.30 -11.73 -1.49
N VAL A 64 28.07 -11.40 -1.86
CA VAL A 64 27.63 -10.00 -2.01
C VAL A 64 26.83 -9.49 -0.81
N THR A 65 26.34 -10.40 0.03
CA THR A 65 25.77 -10.14 1.36
C THR A 65 26.77 -10.48 2.47
N ASN A 66 26.41 -10.19 3.71
CA ASN A 66 27.32 -10.26 4.85
C ASN A 66 27.54 -11.68 5.43
N TRP A 67 26.69 -12.67 5.08
CA TRP A 67 26.78 -14.05 5.59
C TRP A 67 26.97 -14.11 7.11
N PHE A 68 26.30 -13.19 7.83
CA PHE A 68 26.30 -13.14 9.28
C PHE A 68 25.03 -13.76 9.88
N PHE A 69 25.18 -14.61 10.90
CA PHE A 69 24.10 -15.19 11.71
C PHE A 69 24.24 -14.71 13.15
N VAL A 70 23.13 -14.29 13.76
CA VAL A 70 23.06 -13.96 15.19
C VAL A 70 22.37 -15.13 15.89
N PRO A 71 23.07 -15.90 16.74
CA PRO A 71 22.45 -16.93 17.56
C PRO A 71 21.35 -16.33 18.45
N SER A 72 20.24 -17.05 18.63
CA SER A 72 19.10 -16.61 19.44
C SER A 72 19.43 -16.32 20.90
N ASN A 73 20.56 -16.82 21.40
CA ASN A 73 21.09 -16.61 22.75
C ASN A 73 22.24 -15.59 22.84
N SER A 74 22.53 -14.85 21.76
CA SER A 74 23.60 -13.86 21.76
C SER A 74 23.24 -12.66 22.66
N PRO A 75 24.04 -12.32 23.69
CA PRO A 75 23.81 -11.16 24.54
C PRO A 75 24.09 -9.82 23.83
N LEU A 76 24.73 -9.87 22.67
CA LEU A 76 24.93 -8.73 21.79
C LEU A 76 23.84 -8.77 20.71
N ALA A 77 23.05 -7.70 20.61
CA ALA A 77 22.24 -7.42 19.43
C ALA A 77 23.20 -7.26 18.25
N GLY A 78 23.44 -8.34 17.52
CA GLY A 78 24.34 -8.33 16.38
C GLY A 78 23.84 -7.31 15.37
N VAL A 79 24.56 -6.20 15.22
CA VAL A 79 24.23 -5.21 14.18
C VAL A 79 24.62 -5.85 12.86
N PRO A 80 23.67 -6.14 11.95
CA PRO A 80 24.03 -6.64 10.64
C PRO A 80 24.95 -5.63 9.97
N PHE A 81 26.15 -6.06 9.57
CA PHE A 81 27.08 -5.15 8.92
C PHE A 81 26.69 -4.99 7.45
N PRO A 82 26.65 -3.75 6.93
CA PRO A 82 26.33 -3.47 5.55
C PRO A 82 27.35 -4.10 4.60
N THR A 83 26.96 -4.25 3.33
CA THR A 83 27.89 -4.60 2.26
C THR A 83 27.82 -3.55 1.16
N PRO A 84 28.82 -3.49 0.25
CA PRO A 84 28.79 -2.56 -0.87
C PRO A 84 27.52 -2.64 -1.75
N TYR A 85 26.87 -3.81 -1.80
CA TYR A 85 25.66 -4.05 -2.59
C TYR A 85 24.36 -3.96 -1.77
N PHE A 86 24.47 -4.05 -0.45
CA PHE A 86 23.36 -3.99 0.51
C PHE A 86 23.74 -3.08 1.69
N PRO A 87 23.82 -1.76 1.49
CA PRO A 87 24.38 -0.82 2.47
C PRO A 87 23.48 -0.59 3.70
N THR A 88 22.22 -1.01 3.66
CA THR A 88 21.29 -0.82 4.80
C THR A 88 21.32 -2.00 5.79
N THR A 89 21.33 -3.23 5.29
CA THR A 89 21.13 -4.45 6.10
C THR A 89 22.20 -5.50 5.87
N GLY A 90 23.04 -5.35 4.84
CA GLY A 90 23.97 -6.38 4.39
C GLY A 90 23.31 -7.66 3.88
N LYS A 91 22.00 -7.67 3.67
CA LYS A 91 21.21 -8.84 3.26
C LYS A 91 20.32 -8.53 2.07
N LEU A 92 20.03 -9.54 1.25
CA LEU A 92 19.00 -9.44 0.21
C LEU A 92 17.61 -9.40 0.88
N LYS A 93 16.82 -8.39 0.50
CA LYS A 93 15.44 -8.22 0.92
C LYS A 93 14.61 -7.66 -0.23
N ASP A 94 13.37 -8.13 -0.35
CA ASP A 94 12.38 -7.69 -1.35
C ASP A 94 12.84 -7.95 -2.80
N SER A 95 13.49 -6.98 -3.47
CA SER A 95 14.00 -7.19 -4.82
C SER A 95 15.35 -6.51 -5.06
N TRP A 96 16.16 -7.11 -5.92
CA TRP A 96 17.48 -6.57 -6.28
C TRP A 96 17.77 -6.82 -7.75
N TYR A 97 18.15 -5.76 -8.47
CA TYR A 97 18.65 -5.86 -9.84
C TYR A 97 20.11 -6.26 -9.80
N LEU A 98 20.46 -7.32 -10.52
CA LEU A 98 21.84 -7.78 -10.58
C LEU A 98 22.71 -6.75 -11.33
N PRO A 99 23.80 -6.24 -10.73
CA PRO A 99 24.72 -5.35 -11.44
C PRO A 99 25.36 -6.03 -12.65
N GLN A 100 25.47 -5.31 -13.76
CA GLN A 100 26.00 -5.84 -15.03
C GLN A 100 27.44 -6.38 -14.90
N GLN A 101 28.23 -5.84 -13.97
CA GLN A 101 29.60 -6.30 -13.70
C GLN A 101 29.69 -7.77 -13.25
N PHE A 102 28.59 -8.36 -12.79
CA PHE A 102 28.55 -9.77 -12.42
C PHE A 102 28.22 -10.70 -13.59
N LEU A 103 27.85 -10.15 -14.74
CA LEU A 103 27.55 -10.94 -15.92
C LEU A 103 28.86 -11.25 -16.67
N ASP A 104 28.97 -12.48 -17.15
CA ASP A 104 30.08 -12.88 -18.02
C ASP A 104 29.90 -12.33 -19.44
N SER A 105 30.81 -12.70 -20.36
CA SER A 105 30.74 -12.28 -21.76
C SER A 105 29.49 -12.78 -22.51
N LYS A 106 28.74 -13.73 -21.96
CA LYS A 106 27.47 -14.24 -22.50
C LYS A 106 26.25 -13.56 -21.88
N GLY A 107 26.46 -12.63 -20.94
CA GLY A 107 25.39 -12.01 -20.17
C GLY A 107 24.83 -12.94 -19.08
N GLU A 108 25.61 -13.92 -18.60
CA GLU A 108 25.16 -14.93 -17.64
C GLU A 108 25.84 -14.77 -16.28
N ALA A 109 25.16 -15.18 -15.22
CA ALA A 109 25.74 -15.30 -13.87
C ALA A 109 25.16 -16.52 -13.15
N ILE A 110 25.96 -17.11 -12.26
CA ILE A 110 25.56 -18.19 -11.37
C ILE A 110 25.22 -17.61 -10.01
N ILE A 111 24.02 -17.90 -9.55
CA ILE A 111 23.47 -17.41 -8.28
C ILE A 111 23.32 -18.57 -7.31
N LYS A 112 23.72 -18.36 -6.05
CA LYS A 112 23.42 -19.27 -4.93
C LYS A 112 22.80 -18.47 -3.78
N VAL A 113 21.82 -19.07 -3.11
CA VAL A 113 21.10 -18.45 -1.99
C VAL A 113 21.25 -19.34 -0.76
N GLY A 114 21.55 -18.74 0.37
CA GLY A 114 21.76 -19.49 1.60
C GLY A 114 21.54 -18.67 2.85
N LEU A 115 21.94 -19.31 3.95
CA LEU A 115 22.04 -18.71 5.27
C LEU A 115 23.49 -18.81 5.73
N ALA A 116 23.84 -17.93 6.65
CA ALA A 116 25.13 -18.00 7.31
C ALA A 116 25.30 -19.31 8.09
N GLN A 117 26.54 -19.81 8.12
CA GLN A 117 26.90 -21.06 8.80
C GLN A 117 26.53 -21.00 10.28
N GLY A 118 25.85 -22.04 10.78
CA GLY A 118 25.38 -22.15 12.17
C GLY A 118 23.86 -21.99 12.35
N ALA A 119 23.11 -21.72 11.28
CA ALA A 119 21.65 -21.84 11.28
C ALA A 119 21.22 -23.33 11.35
N SER A 120 20.01 -23.61 11.86
CA SER A 120 19.41 -24.95 11.89
C SER A 120 18.94 -25.48 10.53
N GLN A 121 19.24 -24.74 9.45
CA GLN A 121 18.88 -25.03 8.06
C GLN A 121 20.14 -25.33 7.24
N PRO A 122 20.03 -26.02 6.09
CA PRO A 122 21.19 -26.23 5.22
C PRO A 122 21.86 -24.90 4.85
N ASP A 123 23.19 -24.91 4.73
CA ASP A 123 24.01 -23.74 4.35
C ASP A 123 23.51 -23.07 3.05
N TYR A 124 22.83 -23.83 2.19
CA TYR A 124 22.20 -23.37 0.95
C TYR A 124 20.72 -23.73 0.91
N LEU A 125 19.89 -22.73 0.62
CA LEU A 125 18.43 -22.85 0.52
C LEU A 125 17.96 -22.91 -0.93
N VAL A 126 18.77 -22.38 -1.85
CA VAL A 126 18.62 -22.58 -3.28
C VAL A 126 20.02 -22.92 -3.78
N ASP A 127 20.14 -24.06 -4.46
CA ASP A 127 21.39 -24.44 -5.11
C ASP A 127 21.76 -23.45 -6.25
N SER A 128 22.88 -23.66 -6.92
CA SER A 128 23.26 -22.84 -8.07
C SER A 128 22.22 -22.88 -9.19
N PHE A 129 21.78 -21.71 -9.63
CA PHE A 129 21.03 -21.53 -10.86
C PHE A 129 21.67 -20.44 -11.72
N THR A 130 21.46 -20.52 -13.03
CA THR A 130 21.98 -19.53 -13.98
C THR A 130 20.92 -18.48 -14.26
N VAL A 131 21.31 -17.22 -14.19
CA VAL A 131 20.53 -16.08 -14.67
C VAL A 131 21.13 -15.56 -15.95
N LYS A 132 20.29 -14.96 -16.80
CA LYS A 132 20.72 -14.38 -18.07
C LYS A 132 20.09 -13.01 -18.26
N ASP A 133 20.93 -12.05 -18.59
CA ASP A 133 20.51 -10.72 -19.00
C ASP A 133 19.97 -10.77 -20.42
N ASP A 134 18.69 -10.44 -20.54
CA ASP A 134 18.01 -10.28 -21.82
C ASP A 134 17.19 -8.98 -21.71
N TYR A 135 17.67 -7.94 -22.39
CA TYR A 135 17.03 -6.64 -22.37
C TYR A 135 15.64 -6.68 -23.01
N TYR A 136 15.44 -7.52 -24.03
CA TYR A 136 14.17 -7.62 -24.76
C TYR A 136 13.18 -8.56 -24.08
N GLN A 137 13.66 -9.51 -23.27
CA GLN A 137 12.85 -10.44 -22.49
C GLN A 137 13.34 -10.52 -21.03
N PRO A 138 13.23 -9.41 -20.26
CA PRO A 138 13.69 -9.41 -18.88
C PRO A 138 12.94 -10.47 -18.07
N SER A 139 13.61 -11.01 -17.05
CA SER A 139 13.04 -12.06 -16.21
C SER A 139 13.25 -11.73 -14.74
N ASP A 140 12.21 -12.04 -13.96
CA ASP A 140 12.29 -12.09 -12.51
C ASP A 140 12.62 -13.53 -12.08
N TYR A 141 13.52 -13.65 -11.12
CA TYR A 141 13.89 -14.92 -10.50
C TYR A 141 13.38 -14.88 -9.06
N TYR A 142 12.23 -15.51 -8.84
CA TYR A 142 11.62 -15.63 -7.52
C TYR A 142 12.32 -16.74 -6.74
N LEU A 143 12.92 -16.36 -5.62
CA LEU A 143 13.71 -17.25 -4.77
C LEU A 143 12.81 -17.94 -3.75
N TYR A 144 13.14 -19.19 -3.40
CA TYR A 144 12.44 -19.96 -2.35
C TYR A 144 10.98 -20.30 -2.73
N THR A 145 10.76 -20.81 -3.96
CA THR A 145 9.40 -21.00 -4.52
C THR A 145 9.14 -22.42 -4.98
N SER A 146 9.69 -23.42 -4.28
CA SER A 146 9.48 -24.82 -4.68
C SER A 146 8.06 -25.31 -4.45
N ALA A 147 7.53 -26.06 -5.42
CA ALA A 147 6.30 -26.84 -5.29
C ALA A 147 6.47 -28.02 -4.32
N VAL A 148 7.69 -28.57 -4.25
CA VAL A 148 8.04 -29.76 -3.47
C VAL A 148 9.30 -29.46 -2.66
N ASP A 149 9.22 -29.62 -1.35
CA ASP A 149 10.40 -29.49 -0.49
C ASP A 149 11.36 -30.66 -0.74
N HIS A 150 12.54 -30.38 -1.30
CA HIS A 150 13.58 -31.38 -1.51
C HIS A 150 14.63 -31.25 -0.41
N LEU A 151 14.33 -31.79 0.78
CA LEU A 151 15.23 -31.83 1.93
C LEU A 151 15.67 -30.43 2.42
N GLY A 152 14.79 -29.44 2.35
CA GLY A 152 15.07 -28.05 2.73
C GLY A 152 15.69 -27.20 1.62
N ILE A 153 15.90 -27.74 0.41
CA ILE A 153 16.38 -27.02 -0.76
C ILE A 153 15.19 -26.66 -1.65
N TYR A 154 15.05 -25.37 -1.93
CA TYR A 154 13.99 -24.80 -2.74
C TYR A 154 14.50 -24.47 -4.14
N SER A 155 13.62 -24.60 -5.14
CA SER A 155 13.90 -24.14 -6.49
C SER A 155 13.61 -22.65 -6.65
N THR A 156 14.10 -22.11 -7.78
CA THR A 156 13.80 -20.74 -8.23
C THR A 156 12.80 -20.82 -9.38
N THR A 157 11.81 -19.94 -9.35
CA THR A 157 10.89 -19.79 -10.49
C THR A 157 11.30 -18.58 -11.32
N ARG A 158 11.62 -18.83 -12.59
CA ARG A 158 11.85 -17.78 -13.58
C ARG A 158 10.51 -17.35 -14.19
N VAL A 159 10.18 -16.07 -14.08
CA VAL A 159 8.96 -15.49 -14.64
C VAL A 159 9.35 -14.36 -15.61
N PRO A 160 8.96 -14.43 -16.89
CA PRO A 160 9.18 -13.33 -17.83
C PRO A 160 8.49 -12.05 -17.35
N ARG A 161 9.11 -10.89 -17.58
CA ARG A 161 8.60 -9.58 -17.22
C ARG A 161 8.39 -8.75 -18.47
N THR A 162 7.36 -7.91 -18.49
CA THR A 162 7.11 -6.99 -19.60
C THR A 162 7.95 -5.73 -19.44
N THR A 163 8.39 -5.15 -20.56
CA THR A 163 8.96 -3.79 -20.63
C THR A 163 7.94 -2.78 -21.14
N ALA A 164 6.76 -3.24 -21.56
CA ALA A 164 5.73 -2.38 -22.11
C ALA A 164 4.91 -1.71 -20.99
N ILE A 165 4.85 -0.38 -21.06
CA ILE A 165 3.96 0.45 -20.25
C ILE A 165 2.49 0.29 -20.71
N PRO A 166 1.51 0.73 -19.91
CA PRO A 166 0.11 0.77 -20.35
C PRO A 166 -0.06 1.56 -21.66
N ALA A 167 -0.93 1.08 -22.54
CA ALA A 167 -1.28 1.75 -23.79
C ALA A 167 -2.07 3.04 -23.53
N ASP A 168 -2.97 3.02 -22.54
CA ASP A 168 -3.64 4.23 -22.05
C ASP A 168 -2.81 4.91 -20.96
N PRO A 169 -2.41 6.19 -21.10
CA PRO A 169 -1.57 6.91 -20.14
C PRO A 169 -2.24 7.17 -18.79
N THR A 170 -3.56 6.96 -18.67
CA THR A 170 -4.31 7.05 -17.42
C THR A 170 -4.38 5.72 -16.66
N HIS A 171 -3.83 4.65 -17.23
CA HIS A 171 -3.95 3.28 -16.73
C HIS A 171 -2.65 2.78 -16.08
N ILE A 172 -2.78 1.62 -15.45
CA ILE A 172 -1.70 0.75 -14.96
C ILE A 172 -1.79 -0.60 -15.65
N ARG A 173 -0.69 -1.37 -15.59
CA ARG A 173 -0.71 -2.80 -15.93
C ARG A 173 -0.53 -3.63 -14.67
N ILE A 174 -1.29 -4.70 -14.53
CA ILE A 174 -1.19 -5.61 -13.40
C ILE A 174 -1.33 -7.07 -13.84
N ARG A 175 -0.70 -7.99 -13.10
CA ARG A 175 -0.86 -9.44 -13.29
C ARG A 175 -0.85 -10.19 -11.96
N LEU A 176 -1.22 -11.47 -12.00
CA LEU A 176 -1.10 -12.40 -10.88
C LEU A 176 -0.04 -13.46 -11.17
N VAL A 177 0.84 -13.70 -10.20
CA VAL A 177 1.81 -14.80 -10.21
C VAL A 177 1.54 -15.70 -9.00
N ASN A 178 1.23 -16.96 -9.23
CA ASN A 178 0.92 -17.93 -8.17
C ASN A 178 2.12 -18.86 -7.94
N LEU A 179 2.86 -18.66 -6.86
CA LEU A 179 4.00 -19.48 -6.44
C LEU A 179 3.76 -20.09 -5.05
N CYS A 180 2.51 -20.50 -4.78
CA CYS A 180 2.14 -21.15 -3.53
C CYS A 180 3.01 -22.37 -3.26
N THR A 181 3.51 -22.49 -2.03
CA THR A 181 4.17 -23.73 -1.59
C THR A 181 3.13 -24.76 -1.15
N ALA A 182 3.42 -26.05 -1.30
CA ALA A 182 2.52 -27.14 -0.92
C ALA A 182 2.01 -27.05 0.54
N THR A 183 2.82 -26.50 1.44
CA THR A 183 2.52 -26.41 2.88
C THR A 183 1.71 -25.16 3.28
N GLY A 184 1.48 -24.23 2.36
CA GLY A 184 0.69 -23.02 2.62
C GLY A 184 -0.76 -23.14 2.12
N ASN A 185 -1.60 -22.18 2.50
CA ASN A 185 -2.97 -22.03 2.01
C ASN A 185 -3.04 -21.81 0.49
N GLY A 186 -4.09 -22.33 -0.16
CA GLY A 186 -4.32 -22.16 -1.60
C GLY A 186 -3.29 -22.86 -2.49
N SER A 187 -2.65 -23.91 -2.00
CA SER A 187 -1.54 -24.60 -2.68
C SER A 187 -1.99 -25.59 -3.76
N THR A 188 -3.26 -26.02 -3.71
CA THR A 188 -3.85 -26.99 -4.64
C THR A 188 -4.85 -26.37 -5.62
N GLU A 189 -5.29 -25.13 -5.34
CA GLU A 189 -6.33 -24.43 -6.09
C GLU A 189 -5.76 -23.42 -7.09
N GLY A 190 -6.61 -23.01 -8.04
CA GLY A 190 -6.38 -21.80 -8.82
C GLY A 190 -6.55 -20.56 -7.96
N LEU A 191 -5.82 -19.50 -8.30
CA LEU A 191 -5.96 -18.20 -7.65
C LEU A 191 -6.54 -17.16 -8.62
N THR A 192 -7.40 -16.29 -8.08
CA THR A 192 -8.03 -15.20 -8.83
C THR A 192 -7.72 -13.86 -8.19
N LEU A 193 -7.21 -12.91 -8.99
CA LEU A 193 -7.05 -11.52 -8.56
C LEU A 193 -8.42 -10.81 -8.58
N ALA A 194 -8.78 -10.18 -7.47
CA ALA A 194 -10.07 -9.53 -7.28
C ALA A 194 -9.93 -8.13 -6.67
N PHE A 195 -10.95 -7.29 -6.89
CA PHE A 195 -11.14 -6.05 -6.15
C PHE A 195 -11.57 -6.35 -4.70
N ALA A 196 -11.66 -5.32 -3.86
CA ALA A 196 -11.98 -5.49 -2.44
C ALA A 196 -13.38 -6.06 -2.21
N ASP A 197 -14.31 -5.87 -3.13
CA ASP A 197 -15.64 -6.48 -3.12
C ASP A 197 -15.67 -7.93 -3.60
N GLY A 198 -14.51 -8.51 -3.94
CA GLY A 198 -14.39 -9.89 -4.40
C GLY A 198 -14.74 -10.09 -5.89
N THR A 199 -15.08 -9.03 -6.62
CA THR A 199 -15.26 -9.14 -8.08
C THR A 199 -13.91 -9.41 -8.76
N PRO A 200 -13.81 -10.38 -9.68
CA PRO A 200 -12.57 -10.62 -10.41
C PRO A 200 -12.13 -9.39 -11.19
N VAL A 201 -10.83 -9.07 -11.14
CA VAL A 201 -10.26 -7.95 -11.88
C VAL A 201 -10.39 -8.15 -13.39
N ASN A 202 -10.06 -9.35 -13.85
CA ASN A 202 -10.13 -9.75 -15.25
C ASN A 202 -10.04 -11.28 -15.34
N THR A 203 -10.67 -11.87 -16.35
CA THR A 203 -10.60 -13.32 -16.61
C THR A 203 -9.17 -13.80 -16.86
N THR A 204 -8.31 -12.97 -17.46
CA THR A 204 -6.88 -13.26 -17.66
C THR A 204 -6.14 -13.43 -16.33
N THR A 205 -6.56 -12.73 -15.28
CA THR A 205 -5.96 -12.81 -13.93
C THR A 205 -6.71 -13.76 -12.99
N SER A 206 -7.56 -14.64 -13.53
CA SER A 206 -8.36 -15.62 -12.80
C SER A 206 -7.86 -17.04 -13.05
N HIS A 207 -8.12 -17.94 -12.11
CA HIS A 207 -7.82 -19.37 -12.25
C HIS A 207 -6.35 -19.69 -12.53
N ILE A 208 -5.45 -18.89 -11.94
CA ILE A 208 -4.01 -19.05 -12.12
C ILE A 208 -3.55 -20.25 -11.30
N ALA A 209 -3.20 -21.32 -11.99
CA ALA A 209 -2.72 -22.57 -11.39
C ALA A 209 -1.42 -22.33 -10.61
N ASN A 210 -1.15 -23.20 -9.64
CA ASN A 210 0.06 -23.11 -8.86
C ASN A 210 1.32 -23.24 -9.75
N HIS A 211 2.34 -22.44 -9.46
CA HIS A 211 3.58 -22.22 -10.23
C HIS A 211 3.37 -21.71 -11.66
N THR A 212 2.29 -20.97 -11.89
CA THR A 212 2.02 -20.29 -13.16
C THR A 212 1.74 -18.80 -12.94
N TRP A 213 1.56 -18.07 -14.03
CA TRP A 213 1.30 -16.64 -14.02
C TRP A 213 0.32 -16.24 -15.13
N SER A 214 -0.38 -15.14 -14.91
CA SER A 214 -1.19 -14.51 -15.96
C SER A 214 -0.36 -13.61 -16.87
N ASP A 215 -0.94 -13.27 -18.02
CA ASP A 215 -0.56 -12.06 -18.74
C ASP A 215 -0.97 -10.80 -17.95
N TYR A 216 -0.41 -9.67 -18.35
CA TYR A 216 -0.76 -8.36 -17.80
C TYR A 216 -2.07 -7.84 -18.40
N VAL A 217 -2.91 -7.26 -17.56
CA VAL A 217 -4.14 -6.56 -17.95
C VAL A 217 -4.01 -5.07 -17.60
N GLU A 218 -4.70 -4.22 -18.36
CA GLU A 218 -4.77 -2.79 -18.10
C GLU A 218 -5.99 -2.44 -17.24
N LEU A 219 -5.77 -1.57 -16.25
CA LEU A 219 -6.81 -1.04 -15.37
C LEU A 219 -6.61 0.47 -15.21
N PRO A 220 -7.66 1.27 -14.97
CA PRO A 220 -7.48 2.66 -14.61
C PRO A 220 -6.53 2.82 -13.42
N ALA A 221 -5.68 3.83 -13.43
CA ALA A 221 -4.84 4.14 -12.28
C ALA A 221 -5.70 4.57 -11.09
N GLY A 222 -5.30 4.21 -9.88
CA GLY A 222 -6.19 4.34 -8.73
C GLY A 222 -5.68 3.80 -7.44
N THR A 223 -6.51 3.89 -6.41
CA THR A 223 -6.22 3.29 -5.11
C THR A 223 -7.05 2.05 -4.94
N TYR A 224 -6.35 0.94 -4.76
CA TYR A 224 -6.93 -0.39 -4.75
C TYR A 224 -6.48 -1.14 -3.49
N GLN A 225 -7.38 -1.98 -2.99
CA GLN A 225 -7.14 -3.05 -2.05
C GLN A 225 -7.39 -4.37 -2.79
N PHE A 226 -6.39 -4.80 -3.57
CA PHE A 226 -6.49 -6.06 -4.27
C PHE A 226 -6.55 -7.24 -3.27
N LYS A 227 -7.43 -8.18 -3.57
CA LYS A 227 -7.55 -9.47 -2.89
C LYS A 227 -7.14 -10.58 -3.84
N VAL A 228 -6.66 -11.69 -3.28
CA VAL A 228 -6.39 -12.90 -4.05
C VAL A 228 -7.27 -14.01 -3.50
N LEU A 229 -8.25 -14.42 -4.29
CA LEU A 229 -9.24 -15.44 -3.92
C LEU A 229 -8.68 -16.83 -4.20
N ILE A 230 -9.00 -17.77 -3.32
CA ILE A 230 -8.70 -19.19 -3.51
C ILE A 230 -9.93 -19.83 -4.14
N ASP A 231 -9.81 -20.23 -5.42
CA ASP A 231 -10.95 -20.65 -6.22
C ASP A 231 -11.68 -21.85 -5.59
N GLY A 232 -13.02 -21.77 -5.54
CA GLY A 232 -13.87 -22.85 -5.05
C GLY A 232 -13.91 -23.04 -3.53
N THR A 233 -13.17 -22.24 -2.75
CA THR A 233 -13.08 -22.44 -1.28
C THR A 233 -13.81 -21.39 -0.45
N GLY A 234 -14.13 -20.22 -1.03
CA GLY A 234 -14.61 -19.07 -0.26
C GLY A 234 -13.54 -18.45 0.66
N ALA A 235 -12.27 -18.84 0.53
CA ALA A 235 -11.16 -18.26 1.27
C ALA A 235 -10.33 -17.31 0.39
N GLN A 236 -9.43 -16.57 1.03
CA GLN A 236 -8.51 -15.65 0.36
C GLN A 236 -7.09 -15.80 0.91
N ILE A 237 -6.11 -15.48 0.07
CA ILE A 237 -4.70 -15.38 0.44
C ILE A 237 -4.50 -14.07 1.22
N PRO A 238 -3.96 -14.10 2.46
CA PRO A 238 -3.59 -12.87 3.17
C PRO A 238 -2.46 -12.14 2.47
N GLY A 239 -2.41 -10.82 2.55
CA GLY A 239 -1.22 -10.04 2.21
C GLY A 239 -0.12 -10.15 3.26
N ARG A 240 1.12 -9.79 2.89
CA ARG A 240 2.24 -9.69 3.83
C ARG A 240 2.10 -8.49 4.77
N PRO A 241 1.92 -8.67 6.09
CA PRO A 241 1.87 -7.54 7.00
C PRO A 241 3.26 -6.89 7.18
N PRO A 242 3.31 -5.57 7.50
CA PRO A 242 4.58 -4.85 7.69
C PRO A 242 5.28 -5.21 9.01
N THR A 243 4.53 -5.76 9.97
CA THR A 243 4.98 -6.19 11.28
C THR A 243 4.38 -7.56 11.60
N LEU A 244 4.95 -8.26 12.57
CA LEU A 244 4.42 -9.55 13.03
C LEU A 244 2.99 -9.39 13.56
N ILE A 245 2.09 -10.29 13.14
CA ILE A 245 0.68 -10.29 13.57
C ILE A 245 0.36 -11.59 14.28
N SER A 246 -0.24 -11.49 15.48
CA SER A 246 -0.77 -12.64 16.20
C SER A 246 -2.15 -13.04 15.65
N THR A 247 -2.29 -14.33 15.35
CA THR A 247 -3.55 -14.99 15.00
C THR A 247 -4.14 -15.69 16.22
N ILE A 248 -5.40 -16.09 16.14
CA ILE A 248 -6.10 -16.81 17.23
C ILE A 248 -6.01 -18.34 17.11
N SER A 249 -5.50 -18.85 15.99
CA SER A 249 -5.43 -20.27 15.66
C SER A 249 -4.29 -20.53 14.68
N PRO A 250 -3.65 -21.71 14.71
CA PRO A 250 -2.64 -22.09 13.72
C PRO A 250 -3.22 -22.23 12.30
N ASP A 251 -4.53 -22.47 12.18
CA ASP A 251 -5.21 -22.69 10.89
C ASP A 251 -5.85 -21.41 10.33
N ASN A 252 -5.86 -20.32 11.09
CA ASN A 252 -6.49 -19.06 10.71
C ASN A 252 -5.45 -17.93 10.63
N TYR A 253 -5.24 -17.38 9.42
CA TYR A 253 -4.25 -16.32 9.15
C TYR A 253 -4.83 -14.90 9.24
N SER A 254 -5.91 -14.77 10.02
CA SER A 254 -6.66 -13.53 10.12
C SER A 254 -6.20 -12.63 11.27
N LEU A 255 -6.60 -11.37 11.22
CA LEU A 255 -6.31 -10.34 12.21
C LEU A 255 -7.19 -10.54 13.45
N ASN A 256 -6.57 -10.79 14.61
CA ASN A 256 -7.26 -10.87 15.91
C ASN A 256 -8.51 -11.79 15.91
N GLY A 257 -8.53 -12.83 15.08
CA GLY A 257 -9.57 -13.85 15.07
C GLY A 257 -10.89 -13.52 14.39
N THR A 258 -11.03 -12.32 13.86
CA THR A 258 -12.04 -12.01 12.83
C THR A 258 -11.53 -12.56 11.50
N GLN A 259 -12.34 -13.05 10.56
CA GLN A 259 -11.87 -13.45 9.20
C GLN A 259 -11.48 -12.24 8.32
N VAL A 260 -10.91 -11.21 8.93
CA VAL A 260 -10.25 -10.10 8.24
C VAL A 260 -8.81 -10.48 8.02
N TYR A 261 -8.37 -10.42 6.77
CA TYR A 261 -6.98 -10.64 6.44
C TYR A 261 -6.30 -9.31 6.17
N TYR A 262 -5.02 -9.20 6.51
CA TYR A 262 -4.23 -8.05 6.08
C TYR A 262 -4.24 -8.00 4.55
N ASN A 263 -4.69 -6.90 3.95
CA ASN A 263 -4.59 -6.65 2.53
C ASN A 263 -4.20 -5.18 2.35
N PRO A 264 -3.04 -4.88 1.74
CA PRO A 264 -2.57 -3.51 1.65
C PRO A 264 -3.46 -2.67 0.75
N VAL A 265 -3.76 -1.45 1.19
CA VAL A 265 -4.36 -0.40 0.36
C VAL A 265 -3.19 0.41 -0.21
N GLN A 266 -3.13 0.53 -1.54
CA GLN A 266 -2.07 1.27 -2.22
C GLN A 266 -2.62 2.08 -3.39
N THR A 267 -2.08 3.29 -3.58
CA THR A 267 -2.28 4.06 -4.81
C THR A 267 -1.30 3.59 -5.88
N PHE A 268 -1.85 3.11 -6.99
CA PHE A 268 -1.17 2.71 -8.20
C PHE A 268 -1.22 3.86 -9.19
N GLN A 269 -0.07 4.44 -9.48
CA GLN A 269 0.05 5.65 -10.31
C GLN A 269 0.02 5.31 -11.80
N PRO A 270 -0.49 6.22 -12.66
CA PRO A 270 -0.54 6.03 -14.10
C PRO A 270 0.84 5.71 -14.71
N GLY A 271 0.87 4.83 -15.71
CA GLY A 271 2.08 4.36 -16.37
C GLY A 271 2.83 3.24 -15.62
N GLY A 272 2.44 2.94 -14.38
CA GLY A 272 3.06 1.89 -13.58
C GLY A 272 2.69 0.48 -14.03
N VAL A 273 3.62 -0.45 -13.85
CA VAL A 273 3.42 -1.88 -14.12
C VAL A 273 3.70 -2.67 -12.84
N TYR A 274 2.80 -3.57 -12.47
CA TYR A 274 2.80 -4.24 -11.18
C TYR A 274 2.54 -5.74 -11.32
N THR A 275 3.13 -6.51 -10.41
CA THR A 275 2.84 -7.94 -10.24
C THR A 275 2.32 -8.15 -8.82
N VAL A 276 1.14 -8.76 -8.69
CA VAL A 276 0.70 -9.37 -7.43
C VAL A 276 1.24 -10.78 -7.42
N VAL A 277 2.16 -11.07 -6.52
CA VAL A 277 2.76 -12.40 -6.37
C VAL A 277 2.32 -13.04 -5.07
N VAL A 278 1.96 -14.31 -5.15
CA VAL A 278 1.66 -15.14 -3.98
C VAL A 278 2.79 -16.13 -3.74
N ALA A 279 3.35 -16.11 -2.53
CA ALA A 279 4.41 -17.02 -2.11
C ALA A 279 4.46 -17.16 -0.60
N ARG A 280 5.18 -18.16 -0.09
CA ARG A 280 5.35 -18.40 1.35
C ARG A 280 6.21 -17.32 2.00
N ILE A 281 5.72 -16.76 3.10
CA ILE A 281 6.47 -15.78 3.91
C ILE A 281 6.73 -16.32 5.31
N SER A 282 7.98 -16.17 5.74
CA SER A 282 8.38 -16.51 7.11
C SER A 282 8.21 -15.29 8.02
N GLY A 283 7.59 -15.51 9.19
CA GLY A 283 7.56 -14.52 10.27
C GLY A 283 6.63 -13.32 10.07
N GLY A 284 5.61 -13.43 9.19
CA GLY A 284 4.54 -12.42 9.08
C GLY A 284 3.39 -12.66 10.07
N TYR A 285 3.16 -13.92 10.43
CA TYR A 285 2.05 -14.36 11.27
C TYR A 285 2.57 -15.28 12.39
N GLN A 286 1.91 -15.29 13.54
CA GLN A 286 2.20 -16.21 14.65
C GLN A 286 0.94 -16.62 15.41
N TYR A 287 0.94 -17.80 16.03
CA TYR A 287 -0.07 -18.25 16.98
C TYR A 287 0.59 -18.56 18.33
N GLY A 288 0.28 -17.74 19.35
CA GLY A 288 1.10 -17.71 20.57
C GLY A 288 2.54 -17.37 20.22
N ASP A 289 3.49 -18.17 20.71
CA ASP A 289 4.92 -18.04 20.37
C ASP A 289 5.32 -18.82 19.10
N ASN A 290 4.37 -19.45 18.40
CA ASN A 290 4.65 -20.27 17.22
C ASN A 290 4.54 -19.44 15.94
N PRO A 291 5.63 -19.26 15.17
CA PRO A 291 5.55 -18.60 13.87
C PRO A 291 4.71 -19.44 12.89
N LEU A 292 3.87 -18.76 12.13
CA LEU A 292 3.09 -19.32 11.04
C LEU A 292 3.70 -18.95 9.70
N TYR A 293 3.44 -19.78 8.68
CA TYR A 293 4.05 -19.64 7.36
C TYR A 293 3.04 -19.76 6.21
N PRO A 294 1.99 -18.91 6.17
CA PRO A 294 1.04 -18.92 5.07
C PRO A 294 1.71 -18.55 3.74
N ASN A 295 1.07 -18.94 2.64
CA ASN A 295 1.23 -18.24 1.38
C ASN A 295 0.58 -16.86 1.54
N THR A 296 1.29 -15.82 1.14
CA THR A 296 0.79 -14.44 1.23
C THR A 296 0.98 -13.70 -0.08
N SER A 297 0.16 -12.69 -0.32
CA SER A 297 0.28 -11.80 -1.47
C SER A 297 1.16 -10.59 -1.18
N VAL A 298 1.97 -10.21 -2.17
CA VAL A 298 2.79 -8.99 -2.17
C VAL A 298 2.69 -8.33 -3.53
N VAL A 299 2.64 -7.00 -3.55
CA VAL A 299 2.75 -6.20 -4.77
C VAL A 299 4.21 -5.89 -5.04
N VAL A 300 4.69 -6.27 -6.23
CA VAL A 300 6.00 -5.92 -6.77
C VAL A 300 5.81 -4.90 -7.89
N THR A 301 6.51 -3.77 -7.82
CA THR A 301 6.54 -2.78 -8.90
C THR A 301 7.53 -3.26 -9.97
N ASP A 302 7.05 -3.55 -11.17
CA ASP A 302 7.86 -4.03 -12.30
C ASP A 302 8.49 -2.86 -13.07
N ILE A 303 7.71 -1.81 -13.28
CA ILE A 303 8.13 -0.54 -13.86
C ILE A 303 7.60 0.57 -12.95
N ASP A 304 8.51 1.38 -12.41
CA ASP A 304 8.16 2.49 -11.54
C ASP A 304 7.37 3.54 -12.35
N PRO A 305 6.18 3.95 -11.85
CA PRO A 305 5.42 4.99 -12.51
C PRO A 305 6.14 6.35 -12.38
N PRO A 306 5.97 7.26 -13.36
CA PRO A 306 6.34 8.65 -13.17
C PRO A 306 5.47 9.31 -12.08
N ALA A 307 5.93 10.44 -11.56
CA ALA A 307 5.10 11.25 -10.65
C ALA A 307 3.82 11.70 -11.36
N ASN A 308 2.66 11.46 -10.75
CA ASN A 308 1.38 11.85 -11.32
C ASN A 308 1.11 13.35 -11.10
N ILE A 309 1.54 14.16 -12.05
CA ILE A 309 1.24 15.60 -12.11
C ILE A 309 0.14 15.93 -13.12
N ALA A 310 -0.32 14.93 -13.89
CA ALA A 310 -1.19 15.13 -15.05
C ALA A 310 -2.65 14.85 -14.74
N TYR A 311 -2.97 13.85 -13.91
CA TYR A 311 -4.32 13.33 -13.79
C TYR A 311 -4.84 13.36 -12.35
N GLY A 312 -6.07 13.83 -12.19
CA GLY A 312 -6.89 13.66 -10.98
C GLY A 312 -8.12 12.80 -11.27
N ARG A 313 -8.81 12.36 -10.23
CA ARG A 313 -10.03 11.54 -10.34
C ARG A 313 -11.14 12.15 -9.52
N ILE A 314 -12.35 12.15 -10.07
CA ILE A 314 -13.54 12.64 -9.38
C ILE A 314 -14.66 11.61 -9.43
N GLN A 315 -15.46 11.49 -8.37
CA GLN A 315 -16.71 10.71 -8.40
C GLN A 315 -17.88 11.56 -7.90
N LEU A 316 -19.08 11.26 -8.40
CA LEU A 316 -20.33 11.81 -7.86
C LEU A 316 -20.88 10.89 -6.76
N VAL A 317 -21.34 11.48 -5.66
CA VAL A 317 -22.21 10.81 -4.69
C VAL A 317 -23.54 11.55 -4.64
N ASN A 318 -24.62 10.78 -4.81
CA ASN A 318 -25.97 11.31 -4.75
C ASN A 318 -26.53 11.24 -3.32
N ALA A 319 -26.55 12.38 -2.65
CA ALA A 319 -27.30 12.60 -1.41
C ALA A 319 -28.51 13.53 -1.63
N ALA A 320 -28.80 13.93 -2.87
CA ALA A 320 -29.94 14.74 -3.25
C ALA A 320 -31.16 13.82 -3.47
N VAL A 321 -32.26 14.11 -2.80
CA VAL A 321 -33.48 13.30 -2.89
C VAL A 321 -34.19 13.61 -4.22
N GLU A 322 -33.71 13.01 -5.30
CA GLU A 322 -34.20 13.22 -6.67
C GLU A 322 -34.77 11.90 -7.23
N GLY A 323 -35.81 11.37 -6.57
CA GLY A 323 -36.57 10.19 -7.00
C GLY A 323 -35.75 8.92 -7.28
N GLU A 324 -36.41 7.87 -7.79
CA GLU A 324 -35.76 6.58 -8.08
C GLU A 324 -34.80 6.63 -9.29
N LYS A 325 -34.89 7.67 -10.12
CA LYS A 325 -34.12 7.78 -11.37
C LYS A 325 -32.70 8.35 -11.18
N GLY A 326 -32.39 8.87 -9.98
CA GLY A 326 -31.06 9.37 -9.65
C GLY A 326 -30.68 10.68 -10.34
N ILE A 327 -29.42 11.05 -10.20
CA ILE A 327 -28.83 12.28 -10.78
C ILE A 327 -27.63 11.92 -11.67
N HIS A 328 -27.27 12.83 -12.57
CA HIS A 328 -26.12 12.69 -13.46
C HIS A 328 -25.07 13.76 -13.15
N MET A 329 -23.80 13.41 -13.33
CA MET A 329 -22.71 14.38 -13.37
C MET A 329 -22.25 14.57 -14.81
N ARG A 330 -22.17 15.81 -15.25
CA ARG A 330 -21.58 16.20 -16.52
C ARG A 330 -20.31 17.00 -16.25
N VAL A 331 -19.21 16.60 -16.89
CA VAL A 331 -17.90 17.24 -16.74
C VAL A 331 -17.42 17.66 -18.12
N ASP A 332 -17.17 18.96 -18.30
CA ASP A 332 -16.72 19.54 -19.58
C ASP A 332 -17.54 19.11 -20.79
N GLY A 333 -18.84 18.88 -20.58
CA GLY A 333 -19.74 18.44 -21.65
C GLY A 333 -19.92 16.93 -21.79
N HIS A 334 -19.19 16.10 -21.03
CA HIS A 334 -19.33 14.63 -21.03
C HIS A 334 -20.19 14.13 -19.87
N ASP A 335 -21.20 13.31 -20.15
CA ASP A 335 -22.12 12.76 -19.15
C ASP A 335 -21.56 11.47 -18.53
N ALA A 336 -21.60 11.40 -17.20
CA ALA A 336 -21.39 10.18 -16.43
C ALA A 336 -22.71 9.41 -16.24
N PRO A 337 -22.65 8.09 -15.95
CA PRO A 337 -23.84 7.30 -15.62
C PRO A 337 -24.66 7.89 -14.47
N ALA A 338 -25.97 7.58 -14.45
CA ALA A 338 -26.85 8.00 -13.38
C ALA A 338 -26.42 7.40 -12.03
N VAL A 339 -26.47 8.20 -10.97
CA VAL A 339 -26.16 7.79 -9.60
C VAL A 339 -27.44 7.78 -8.78
N ALA A 340 -27.85 6.59 -8.33
CA ALA A 340 -29.00 6.42 -7.46
C ALA A 340 -28.78 7.07 -6.09
N TYR A 341 -29.87 7.47 -5.43
CA TYR A 341 -29.81 8.06 -4.10
C TYR A 341 -29.08 7.14 -3.09
N GLY A 342 -28.18 7.72 -2.30
CA GLY A 342 -27.36 7.01 -1.33
C GLY A 342 -26.20 6.20 -1.93
N LYS A 343 -25.91 6.36 -3.23
CA LYS A 343 -24.83 5.64 -3.93
C LYS A 343 -23.77 6.61 -4.47
N ALA A 344 -22.59 6.05 -4.73
CA ALA A 344 -21.53 6.68 -5.52
C ALA A 344 -21.60 6.16 -6.96
N GLY A 345 -21.29 7.03 -7.91
CA GLY A 345 -20.99 6.65 -9.29
C GLY A 345 -19.52 6.25 -9.46
N ASP A 346 -19.18 5.84 -10.68
CA ASP A 346 -17.79 5.55 -11.04
C ASP A 346 -16.93 6.83 -11.03
N TYR A 347 -15.64 6.63 -10.82
CA TYR A 347 -14.67 7.70 -10.96
C TYR A 347 -14.46 8.06 -12.43
N VAL A 348 -14.42 9.36 -12.71
CA VAL A 348 -13.98 9.96 -13.96
C VAL A 348 -12.55 10.48 -13.78
N THR A 349 -11.65 10.10 -14.68
CA THR A 349 -10.28 10.65 -14.71
C THR A 349 -10.27 11.94 -15.52
N LEU A 350 -9.65 12.98 -14.96
CA LEU A 350 -9.53 14.30 -15.57
C LEU A 350 -8.07 14.72 -15.63
N VAL A 351 -7.73 15.52 -16.64
CA VAL A 351 -6.45 16.23 -16.68
C VAL A 351 -6.40 17.30 -15.59
N THR A 352 -5.21 17.76 -15.23
CA THR A 352 -5.04 18.88 -14.28
C THR A 352 -5.54 20.18 -14.89
N GLY A 353 -6.37 20.93 -14.16
CA GLY A 353 -6.97 22.16 -14.66
C GLY A 353 -8.26 22.54 -13.97
N ALA A 354 -8.90 23.59 -14.48
CA ALA A 354 -10.24 23.99 -14.08
C ALA A 354 -11.28 23.23 -14.91
N HIS A 355 -12.26 22.62 -14.26
CA HIS A 355 -13.31 21.82 -14.89
C HIS A 355 -14.70 22.33 -14.49
N ALA A 356 -15.61 22.38 -15.46
CA ALA A 356 -17.00 22.73 -15.22
C ALA A 356 -17.79 21.46 -14.90
N ILE A 357 -18.32 21.38 -13.67
CA ILE A 357 -19.16 20.27 -13.23
C ILE A 357 -20.61 20.76 -13.17
N ARG A 358 -21.49 20.05 -13.87
CA ARG A 358 -22.93 20.25 -13.80
C ARG A 358 -23.59 18.96 -13.30
N ILE A 359 -24.46 19.09 -12.31
CA ILE A 359 -25.32 18.01 -11.84
C ILE A 359 -26.71 18.21 -12.42
N THR A 360 -27.28 17.16 -13.01
CA THR A 360 -28.63 17.21 -13.60
C THR A 360 -29.52 16.13 -13.01
N ASP A 361 -30.83 16.36 -13.03
CA ASP A 361 -31.81 15.31 -12.79
C ASP A 361 -31.90 14.32 -13.97
N ALA A 362 -32.73 13.30 -13.83
CA ALA A 362 -32.98 12.29 -14.88
C ALA A 362 -33.67 12.85 -16.14
N ALA A 363 -34.23 14.05 -16.10
CA ALA A 363 -34.79 14.74 -17.26
C ALA A 363 -33.77 15.67 -17.94
N GLY A 364 -32.53 15.74 -17.43
CA GLY A 364 -31.47 16.60 -17.94
C GLY A 364 -31.57 18.05 -17.46
N LYS A 365 -32.46 18.37 -16.52
CA LYS A 365 -32.55 19.70 -15.92
C LYS A 365 -31.35 19.91 -14.99
N SER A 366 -30.66 21.04 -15.17
CA SER A 366 -29.55 21.43 -14.29
C SER A 366 -30.05 21.70 -12.86
N LEU A 367 -29.44 21.01 -11.90
CA LEU A 367 -29.69 21.19 -10.47
C LEU A 367 -28.67 22.16 -9.87
N VAL A 368 -27.38 21.97 -10.19
CA VAL A 368 -26.28 22.80 -9.71
C VAL A 368 -25.11 22.74 -10.70
N GLU A 369 -24.36 23.84 -10.81
CA GLU A 369 -23.15 23.92 -11.63
C GLU A 369 -22.03 24.62 -10.86
N LYS A 370 -20.81 24.11 -10.93
CA LYS A 370 -19.64 24.66 -10.25
C LYS A 370 -18.36 24.38 -11.03
N ASN A 371 -17.46 25.36 -11.06
CA ASN A 371 -16.09 25.13 -11.50
C ASN A 371 -15.26 24.58 -10.34
N ILE A 372 -14.51 23.52 -10.60
CA ILE A 372 -13.55 22.96 -9.64
C ILE A 372 -12.14 23.00 -10.24
N GLN A 373 -11.14 23.14 -9.38
CA GLN A 373 -9.75 22.93 -9.74
C GLN A 373 -9.39 21.47 -9.43
N VAL A 374 -8.81 20.77 -10.40
CA VAL A 374 -8.26 19.43 -10.26
C VAL A 374 -6.74 19.50 -10.44
N ASN A 375 -6.00 18.89 -9.52
CA ASN A 375 -4.55 18.76 -9.58
C ASN A 375 -4.13 17.31 -9.81
N GLY A 376 -2.88 17.11 -10.25
CA GLY A 376 -2.30 15.79 -10.38
C GLY A 376 -2.31 15.03 -9.05
N GLY A 377 -2.83 13.81 -9.08
CA GLY A 377 -2.97 12.95 -7.91
C GLY A 377 -4.21 13.21 -7.06
N ASP A 378 -5.04 14.21 -7.40
CA ASP A 378 -6.28 14.46 -6.65
C ASP A 378 -7.23 13.26 -6.75
N ASN A 379 -7.85 12.93 -5.61
CA ASN A 379 -9.01 12.06 -5.54
C ASN A 379 -10.13 12.86 -4.86
N LEU A 380 -11.15 13.25 -5.64
CA LEU A 380 -12.23 14.11 -5.19
C LEU A 380 -13.55 13.36 -5.20
N THR A 381 -14.41 13.68 -4.24
CA THR A 381 -15.82 13.29 -4.27
C THR A 381 -16.68 14.53 -4.29
N VAL A 382 -17.56 14.62 -5.29
CA VAL A 382 -18.60 15.63 -5.40
C VAL A 382 -19.85 15.05 -4.74
N TRP A 383 -20.26 15.62 -3.61
CA TRP A 383 -21.50 15.25 -2.94
C TRP A 383 -22.57 16.24 -3.36
N ALA A 384 -23.56 15.77 -4.13
CA ALA A 384 -24.77 16.53 -4.40
C ALA A 384 -25.76 16.26 -3.25
N TYR A 385 -26.26 17.29 -2.60
CA TYR A 385 -27.12 17.16 -1.42
C TYR A 385 -28.15 18.30 -1.37
N PRO A 386 -29.26 18.13 -0.64
CA PRO A 386 -30.30 19.14 -0.61
C PRO A 386 -29.93 20.32 0.29
N ILE A 387 -30.50 21.48 -0.01
CA ILE A 387 -30.43 22.67 0.85
C ILE A 387 -31.71 22.82 1.68
N ALA A 388 -31.64 23.64 2.73
CA ALA A 388 -32.83 23.97 3.51
C ALA A 388 -33.89 24.63 2.60
N GLY A 389 -35.10 24.08 2.56
CA GLY A 389 -36.15 24.49 1.63
C GLY A 389 -36.19 23.61 0.38
N THR A 390 -36.17 24.23 -0.81
CA THR A 390 -36.21 23.52 -2.09
C THR A 390 -34.89 23.69 -2.85
N GLY A 391 -34.35 22.60 -3.39
CA GLY A 391 -33.19 22.61 -4.28
C GLY A 391 -32.04 21.73 -3.82
N THR A 392 -31.03 21.66 -4.69
CA THR A 392 -29.84 20.82 -4.55
C THR A 392 -28.60 21.69 -4.71
N THR A 393 -27.56 21.43 -3.91
CA THR A 393 -26.24 22.04 -4.05
C THR A 393 -25.16 20.96 -4.02
N LEU A 394 -23.89 21.37 -4.07
CA LEU A 394 -22.77 20.43 -3.98
C LEU A 394 -21.68 20.88 -3.02
N THR A 395 -21.02 19.89 -2.42
CA THR A 395 -19.77 20.06 -1.68
C THR A 395 -18.72 19.10 -2.25
N VAL A 396 -17.46 19.54 -2.28
CA VAL A 396 -16.36 18.77 -2.86
C VAL A 396 -15.40 18.43 -1.74
N VAL A 397 -15.08 17.15 -1.62
CA VAL A 397 -14.17 16.65 -0.59
C VAL A 397 -12.98 15.97 -1.23
N THR A 398 -11.78 16.25 -0.72
CA THR A 398 -10.54 15.55 -1.06
C THR A 398 -10.39 14.30 -0.21
N ASN A 399 -10.06 13.17 -0.82
CA ASN A 399 -9.80 11.91 -0.13
C ASN A 399 -8.29 11.64 -0.09
N ASN A 400 -7.73 11.49 1.11
CA ASN A 400 -6.33 11.15 1.29
C ASN A 400 -6.09 9.66 0.98
N MET A 401 -5.85 9.35 -0.29
CA MET A 401 -5.61 7.98 -0.72
C MET A 401 -4.14 7.53 -0.57
N GLY A 402 -3.22 8.49 -0.34
CA GLY A 402 -1.79 8.21 -0.26
C GLY A 402 -1.32 7.61 1.06
N GLY A 403 -2.21 7.52 2.06
CA GLY A 403 -1.90 6.93 3.35
C GLY A 403 -0.79 7.64 4.11
N THR A 404 -0.64 8.93 3.87
CA THR A 404 0.38 9.77 4.52
C THR A 404 -0.28 10.66 5.58
N ARG A 405 0.32 10.70 6.76
CA ARG A 405 0.01 11.71 7.79
C ARG A 405 1.27 12.47 8.11
N MET A 406 1.20 13.80 7.97
CA MET A 406 2.25 14.69 8.46
C MET A 406 2.02 14.91 9.95
N ILE A 407 3.03 14.62 10.76
CA ILE A 407 3.04 14.97 12.18
C ILE A 407 3.81 16.29 12.29
N GLY A 408 3.08 17.39 12.46
CA GLY A 408 3.65 18.72 12.66
C GLY A 408 2.59 19.67 13.18
N THR A 409 2.96 20.55 14.11
CA THR A 409 2.05 21.52 14.75
C THR A 409 2.00 22.87 14.03
N ASN A 410 2.93 23.12 13.10
CA ASN A 410 3.05 24.43 12.45
C ASN A 410 2.41 24.39 11.06
N ALA A 411 1.38 25.21 10.87
CA ALA A 411 0.64 25.33 9.61
C ALA A 411 1.45 25.98 8.47
N ASP A 412 2.62 26.56 8.76
CA ASP A 412 3.44 27.34 7.82
C ASP A 412 4.63 26.56 7.22
N GLY A 413 4.85 25.31 7.62
CA GLY A 413 5.94 24.47 7.09
C GLY A 413 7.35 24.88 7.54
N SER A 414 7.49 25.77 8.53
CA SER A 414 8.78 26.38 8.93
C SER A 414 9.73 25.48 9.75
N ASP A 415 9.28 24.31 10.22
CA ASP A 415 10.06 23.40 11.09
C ASP A 415 11.07 22.48 10.35
N ALA A 416 11.54 22.92 9.18
CA ALA A 416 12.49 22.18 8.34
C ALA A 416 13.86 21.90 9.01
N LEU A 417 14.16 22.53 10.15
CA LEU A 417 15.43 22.38 10.87
C LEU A 417 15.56 21.09 11.69
N ASN A 418 14.46 20.41 12.04
CA ASN A 418 14.48 19.27 12.98
C ASN A 418 14.18 17.89 12.37
N ASN A 419 14.08 17.77 11.03
CA ASN A 419 13.88 16.48 10.34
C ASN A 419 12.64 15.67 10.82
N LEU A 420 11.69 16.32 11.50
CA LEU A 420 10.46 15.72 12.04
C LEU A 420 9.37 15.48 10.98
N TYR A 421 9.58 15.97 9.76
CA TYR A 421 8.72 15.73 8.59
C TYR A 421 9.05 14.39 7.89
N ASN A 422 9.15 13.29 8.64
CA ASN A 422 9.00 11.99 7.98
C ASN A 422 7.50 11.70 7.91
N PRO A 423 6.81 11.89 6.75
CA PRO A 423 5.41 11.53 6.63
C PRO A 423 5.28 10.07 7.02
N LEU A 424 4.49 9.79 8.05
CA LEU A 424 4.22 8.41 8.38
C LEU A 424 3.39 7.84 7.22
N LYS A 425 3.94 6.83 6.53
CA LYS A 425 3.30 6.14 5.42
C LYS A 425 2.69 4.83 5.92
N PHE A 426 1.41 4.62 5.65
CA PHE A 426 0.69 3.44 6.09
C PHE A 426 0.10 2.68 4.91
N LYS A 427 0.24 1.35 4.94
CA LYS A 427 -0.31 0.44 3.93
C LYS A 427 -1.66 -0.16 4.33
N MET A 428 -2.13 0.10 5.54
CA MET A 428 -3.47 -0.30 6.00
C MET A 428 -4.14 0.94 6.57
N LEU A 429 -5.05 1.52 5.79
CA LEU A 429 -5.78 2.72 6.18
C LEU A 429 -7.17 2.29 6.64
N VAL A 430 -7.59 2.77 7.81
CA VAL A 430 -9.01 2.80 8.19
C VAL A 430 -9.29 4.25 8.53
N GLN A 431 -9.57 5.02 7.50
CA GLN A 431 -9.77 6.46 7.64
C GLN A 431 -11.22 6.77 7.36
N THR A 432 -11.97 7.17 8.37
CA THR A 432 -13.39 7.53 8.19
C THR A 432 -13.58 9.02 8.38
N ARG A 433 -14.04 9.69 7.32
CA ARG A 433 -14.55 11.07 7.40
C ARG A 433 -16.04 11.04 7.70
N PHE A 434 -16.52 12.05 8.42
CA PHE A 434 -17.95 12.27 8.64
C PHE A 434 -18.42 13.53 7.93
N LEU A 435 -19.64 13.50 7.39
CA LEU A 435 -20.30 14.65 6.79
C LEU A 435 -21.74 14.77 7.28
N ASN A 436 -22.17 15.99 7.58
CA ASN A 436 -23.57 16.32 7.73
C ASN A 436 -24.08 16.88 6.40
N LEU A 437 -25.02 16.20 5.75
CA LEU A 437 -25.66 16.64 4.51
C LEU A 437 -27.19 16.73 4.68
N CYS A 438 -27.68 16.71 5.92
CA CYS A 438 -29.08 16.86 6.27
C CYS A 438 -29.34 18.32 6.68
N PRO A 439 -30.02 19.13 5.84
CA PRO A 439 -30.10 20.57 6.05
C PRO A 439 -30.94 20.99 7.26
N GLU A 440 -31.88 20.17 7.72
CA GLU A 440 -32.69 20.47 8.91
C GLU A 440 -31.98 20.20 10.23
N LEU A 441 -30.79 19.61 10.20
CA LEU A 441 -29.97 19.37 11.37
C LEU A 441 -28.78 20.34 11.33
N PRO A 442 -28.91 21.53 11.96
CA PRO A 442 -27.93 22.60 11.81
C PRO A 442 -26.54 22.23 12.30
N GLU A 443 -26.45 21.25 13.20
CA GLU A 443 -25.20 20.71 13.70
C GLU A 443 -25.41 19.27 14.19
N VAL A 444 -24.46 18.39 13.90
CA VAL A 444 -24.47 17.00 14.37
C VAL A 444 -23.09 16.56 14.85
N THR A 445 -23.09 15.60 15.76
CA THR A 445 -21.88 14.89 16.19
C THR A 445 -22.06 13.40 15.96
N PHE A 446 -21.05 12.77 15.36
CA PHE A 446 -20.96 11.33 15.19
C PHE A 446 -20.17 10.73 16.35
N THR A 447 -20.66 9.60 16.87
CA THR A 447 -20.09 8.93 18.04
C THR A 447 -19.98 7.43 17.82
N GLY A 448 -19.26 6.76 18.71
CA GLY A 448 -19.40 5.33 18.93
C GLY A 448 -20.71 5.00 19.64
N VAL A 449 -20.79 3.77 20.15
CA VAL A 449 -21.95 3.25 20.89
C VAL A 449 -22.25 4.09 22.13
N ASN A 450 -23.55 4.35 22.35
CA ASN A 450 -24.09 5.04 23.52
C ASN A 450 -23.52 6.46 23.71
N GLY A 451 -23.21 7.16 22.62
CA GLY A 451 -22.73 8.55 22.67
C GLY A 451 -21.26 8.67 23.05
N THR A 452 -20.53 7.56 23.07
CA THR A 452 -19.08 7.57 23.35
C THR A 452 -18.35 8.34 22.25
N LEU A 453 -17.77 9.48 22.60
CA LEU A 453 -17.01 10.30 21.66
C LEU A 453 -15.80 9.53 21.13
N PHE A 454 -15.52 9.72 19.84
CA PHE A 454 -14.25 9.26 19.27
C PHE A 454 -13.08 10.00 19.92
N LYS A 455 -11.96 9.30 20.08
CA LYS A 455 -10.79 9.81 20.78
C LYS A 455 -9.76 10.35 19.79
N GLU A 456 -9.01 11.35 20.24
CA GLU A 456 -7.80 11.77 19.55
C GLU A 456 -6.77 10.64 19.61
N GLY A 457 -6.05 10.43 18.52
CA GLY A 457 -5.05 9.38 18.41
C GLY A 457 -4.12 9.60 17.23
N MET A 458 -3.17 8.68 17.08
CA MET A 458 -2.19 8.77 15.99
C MET A 458 -2.85 8.77 14.60
N PHE A 459 -4.01 8.12 14.45
CA PHE A 459 -4.77 7.99 13.20
C PHE A 459 -6.21 8.49 13.30
N SER A 460 -6.54 9.22 14.36
CA SER A 460 -7.90 9.63 14.64
C SER A 460 -7.91 11.05 15.17
N SER A 461 -8.72 11.92 14.55
CA SER A 461 -9.02 13.23 15.10
C SER A 461 -10.43 13.28 15.64
N ALA A 462 -10.59 13.55 16.93
CA ALA A 462 -11.92 13.61 17.56
C ALA A 462 -12.79 14.70 16.91
N ALA A 463 -12.18 15.86 16.60
CA ALA A 463 -12.85 16.99 15.98
C ALA A 463 -13.37 16.70 14.55
N ALA A 464 -12.87 15.66 13.87
CA ALA A 464 -13.35 15.28 12.55
C ALA A 464 -14.78 14.72 12.55
N ALA A 465 -15.33 14.42 13.73
CA ALA A 465 -16.67 13.85 13.91
C ALA A 465 -17.61 14.74 14.74
N GLN A 466 -17.14 15.91 15.21
CA GLN A 466 -17.86 16.73 16.17
C GLN A 466 -18.28 18.06 15.56
N HIS A 467 -19.44 18.58 15.98
CA HIS A 467 -19.96 19.88 15.56
C HIS A 467 -20.00 20.09 14.02
N LEU A 468 -20.45 19.08 13.28
CA LEU A 468 -20.47 19.10 11.82
C LEU A 468 -21.70 19.86 11.29
N LEU A 469 -21.44 20.92 10.53
CA LEU A 469 -22.46 21.75 9.88
C LEU A 469 -22.88 21.16 8.52
N PRO A 470 -24.13 21.37 8.08
CA PRO A 470 -24.60 20.91 6.77
C PRO A 470 -23.72 21.37 5.62
N GLY A 471 -23.27 20.42 4.80
CA GLY A 471 -22.50 20.69 3.58
C GLY A 471 -21.04 21.12 3.80
N GLN A 472 -20.61 21.28 5.04
CA GLN A 472 -19.28 21.79 5.37
C GLN A 472 -18.40 20.64 5.88
N ALA A 473 -17.44 20.22 5.04
CA ALA A 473 -16.38 19.35 5.52
C ALA A 473 -15.48 20.12 6.51
N PRO A 474 -14.91 19.46 7.55
CA PRO A 474 -14.00 20.10 8.49
C PRO A 474 -12.87 20.83 7.76
N SER A 475 -12.64 22.09 8.14
CA SER A 475 -11.58 22.92 7.54
C SER A 475 -10.22 22.29 7.83
N PRO A 476 -9.31 22.15 6.84
CA PRO A 476 -7.95 21.67 7.06
C PRO A 476 -7.15 22.52 8.06
N VAL A 477 -7.55 23.78 8.30
CA VAL A 477 -6.91 24.63 9.31
C VAL A 477 -7.34 24.24 10.72
N ALA A 478 -8.63 23.92 10.92
CA ALA A 478 -9.18 23.56 12.22
C ALA A 478 -8.96 22.08 12.54
N VAL A 479 -9.02 21.23 11.52
CA VAL A 479 -8.86 19.78 11.59
C VAL A 479 -7.91 19.34 10.47
N PRO A 480 -6.58 19.45 10.66
CA PRO A 480 -5.58 19.11 9.64
C PRO A 480 -5.66 17.66 9.14
N TYR A 481 -6.26 16.78 9.95
CA TYR A 481 -6.49 15.39 9.62
C TYR A 481 -7.98 15.04 9.83
N PRO A 482 -8.84 15.21 8.80
CA PRO A 482 -10.29 15.10 8.93
C PRO A 482 -10.78 13.64 8.87
N TYR A 483 -10.15 12.76 9.65
CA TYR A 483 -10.46 11.34 9.71
C TYR A 483 -10.44 10.80 11.15
N VAL A 484 -11.33 9.87 11.43
CA VAL A 484 -11.37 9.03 12.62
C VAL A 484 -10.94 7.62 12.25
N ASP A 485 -10.16 6.99 13.12
CA ASP A 485 -9.84 5.56 13.02
C ASP A 485 -10.90 4.74 13.76
N LEU A 486 -11.62 3.90 13.02
CA LEU A 486 -12.62 2.98 13.55
C LEU A 486 -12.08 1.56 13.79
N GLY A 487 -10.82 1.31 13.44
CA GLY A 487 -10.12 0.02 13.53
C GLY A 487 -10.58 -1.03 12.50
N THR A 488 -9.65 -1.79 11.92
CA THR A 488 -9.94 -2.89 10.97
C THR A 488 -10.62 -4.08 11.63
N VAL A 489 -10.25 -4.39 12.87
CA VAL A 489 -10.77 -5.57 13.58
C VAL A 489 -12.13 -5.28 14.22
N THR A 490 -12.33 -4.04 14.68
CA THR A 490 -13.50 -3.67 15.48
C THR A 490 -14.61 -3.03 14.68
N GLY A 491 -14.32 -2.37 13.55
CA GLY A 491 -15.28 -1.61 12.75
C GLY A 491 -16.35 -0.92 13.60
N GLY A 492 -16.05 0.25 14.14
CA GLY A 492 -16.88 0.88 15.16
C GLY A 492 -18.34 1.10 14.72
N ALA A 493 -19.29 0.70 15.56
CA ALA A 493 -20.68 1.09 15.39
C ALA A 493 -20.79 2.62 15.52
N VAL A 494 -21.36 3.26 14.50
CA VAL A 494 -21.47 4.72 14.41
C VAL A 494 -22.89 5.15 14.72
N GLN A 495 -23.04 6.08 15.64
CA GLN A 495 -24.30 6.74 15.96
C GLN A 495 -24.19 8.24 15.64
N VAL A 496 -25.33 8.89 15.47
CA VAL A 496 -25.40 10.32 15.20
C VAL A 496 -26.31 11.02 16.21
N TYR A 497 -25.84 12.17 16.66
CA TYR A 497 -26.46 12.99 17.69
C TYR A 497 -26.67 14.41 17.16
N ARG A 498 -27.78 15.03 17.56
CA ARG A 498 -28.04 16.45 17.36
C ARG A 498 -27.23 17.22 18.41
N SER A 499 -26.11 17.79 18.01
CA SER A 499 -25.28 18.63 18.86
C SER A 499 -25.65 20.10 18.72
N GLN A 500 -25.15 20.93 19.65
CA GLN A 500 -25.21 22.39 19.59
C GLN A 500 -23.90 22.96 20.16
N PRO A 501 -23.58 24.25 19.91
CA PRO A 501 -22.44 24.89 20.54
C PRO A 501 -22.44 24.68 22.07
N GLY A 502 -21.39 24.05 22.59
CA GLY A 502 -21.23 23.73 24.02
C GLY A 502 -21.97 22.48 24.51
N VAL A 503 -22.69 21.75 23.65
CA VAL A 503 -23.40 20.51 23.99
C VAL A 503 -22.88 19.35 23.13
N LEU A 504 -22.18 18.41 23.77
CA LEU A 504 -21.53 17.28 23.11
C LEU A 504 -21.81 15.96 23.87
N PRO A 505 -22.25 14.87 23.21
CA PRO A 505 -22.64 14.80 21.79
C PRO A 505 -24.05 15.40 21.50
N GLY A 506 -24.83 15.73 22.53
CA GLY A 506 -26.21 16.19 22.41
C GLY A 506 -27.23 15.06 22.48
N ASP A 507 -28.33 15.17 21.75
CA ASP A 507 -29.43 14.19 21.77
C ASP A 507 -29.28 13.16 20.65
N ARG A 508 -29.42 11.88 20.97
CA ARG A 508 -29.36 10.82 19.95
C ARG A 508 -30.50 10.96 18.96
N ILE A 509 -30.21 10.90 17.66
CA ILE A 509 -31.22 10.88 16.61
C ILE A 509 -31.71 9.44 16.44
N THR A 510 -32.69 9.03 17.25
CA THR A 510 -33.15 7.62 17.34
C THR A 510 -33.81 7.09 16.07
N GLY A 511 -34.32 7.97 15.20
CA GLY A 511 -34.87 7.59 13.89
C GLY A 511 -33.80 7.20 12.86
N VAL A 512 -32.52 7.44 13.14
CA VAL A 512 -31.40 7.06 12.28
C VAL A 512 -30.76 5.80 12.86
N PRO A 513 -30.82 4.64 12.18
CA PRO A 513 -30.15 3.43 12.62
C PRO A 513 -28.65 3.65 12.79
N ALA A 514 -28.06 2.99 13.79
CA ALA A 514 -26.61 2.98 13.95
C ALA A 514 -25.98 2.16 12.83
N LEU A 515 -24.84 2.61 12.31
CA LEU A 515 -24.01 1.76 11.46
C LEU A 515 -23.39 0.66 12.32
N THR A 516 -23.14 -0.46 11.66
CA THR A 516 -22.49 -1.65 12.19
C THR A 516 -21.22 -1.93 11.40
N THR A 517 -20.41 -2.86 11.89
CA THR A 517 -19.22 -3.34 11.17
C THR A 517 -19.55 -3.83 9.76
N ALA A 518 -20.73 -4.41 9.54
CA ALA A 518 -21.16 -4.94 8.23
C ALA A 518 -21.29 -3.84 7.17
N ASP A 519 -21.62 -2.61 7.58
CA ASP A 519 -21.76 -1.46 6.67
C ASP A 519 -20.40 -1.02 6.08
N PHE A 520 -19.29 -1.49 6.65
CA PHE A 520 -17.92 -1.24 6.20
C PHE A 520 -17.30 -2.46 5.50
N VAL A 521 -18.11 -3.45 5.13
CA VAL A 521 -17.65 -4.66 4.43
C VAL A 521 -18.28 -4.72 3.05
N LYS A 522 -17.45 -4.67 2.00
CA LYS A 522 -17.90 -4.82 0.61
C LYS A 522 -17.86 -6.27 0.14
N MET A 523 -16.96 -7.08 0.68
CA MET A 523 -16.86 -8.49 0.33
C MET A 523 -18.14 -9.26 0.67
N PRO A 524 -18.63 -10.13 -0.23
CA PRO A 524 -19.74 -11.01 0.05
C PRO A 524 -19.50 -11.89 1.29
N ALA A 525 -20.56 -12.12 2.07
CA ALA A 525 -20.51 -12.94 3.27
C ALA A 525 -20.03 -14.38 3.01
N THR A 526 -20.15 -14.88 1.77
CA THR A 526 -19.62 -16.20 1.37
C THR A 526 -18.11 -16.33 1.51
N PHE A 527 -17.39 -15.20 1.55
CA PHE A 527 -15.94 -15.17 1.80
C PHE A 527 -15.59 -15.06 3.29
N TYR A 528 -16.61 -15.08 4.15
CA TYR A 528 -16.48 -15.14 5.60
C TYR A 528 -17.25 -16.36 6.14
N PRO A 529 -16.78 -17.60 5.92
CA PRO A 529 -17.52 -18.82 6.24
C PRO A 529 -17.87 -18.99 7.73
N ASP A 530 -17.15 -18.34 8.64
CA ASP A 530 -17.46 -18.40 10.09
C ASP A 530 -18.40 -17.24 10.51
N GLY A 531 -18.85 -16.41 9.57
CA GLY A 531 -19.67 -15.22 9.81
C GLY A 531 -18.94 -14.09 10.54
N ASN A 532 -17.69 -14.31 10.95
CA ASN A 532 -16.88 -13.34 11.67
C ASN A 532 -16.13 -12.43 10.70
N PHE A 533 -16.63 -11.22 10.48
CA PHE A 533 -15.94 -10.18 9.72
C PHE A 533 -15.67 -8.96 10.61
N GLY A 534 -14.56 -8.28 10.35
CA GLY A 534 -14.28 -6.93 10.83
C GLY A 534 -14.46 -5.92 9.70
N ALA A 535 -14.24 -4.64 9.96
CA ALA A 535 -14.30 -3.63 8.91
C ALA A 535 -13.15 -3.83 7.92
N GLU A 536 -13.43 -3.67 6.63
CA GLU A 536 -12.36 -3.71 5.64
C GLU A 536 -11.47 -2.48 5.76
N ALA A 537 -10.17 -2.64 5.51
CA ALA A 537 -9.30 -1.49 5.34
C ALA A 537 -9.79 -0.63 4.16
N GLY A 538 -9.82 0.68 4.36
CA GLY A 538 -10.16 1.64 3.34
C GLY A 538 -10.22 3.07 3.83
N VAL A 539 -10.43 3.96 2.87
CA VAL A 539 -10.78 5.36 3.10
C VAL A 539 -12.27 5.49 2.89
N TYR A 540 -12.98 5.92 3.93
CA TYR A 540 -14.42 5.98 4.00
C TYR A 540 -14.92 7.40 4.19
N THR A 541 -16.13 7.65 3.72
CA THR A 541 -16.96 8.76 4.18
C THR A 541 -18.30 8.24 4.64
N VAL A 542 -18.65 8.55 5.88
CA VAL A 542 -19.97 8.35 6.46
C VAL A 542 -20.71 9.67 6.40
N ALA A 543 -21.85 9.71 5.73
CA ALA A 543 -22.65 10.92 5.60
C ALA A 543 -24.04 10.71 6.20
N LEU A 544 -24.51 11.70 6.96
CA LEU A 544 -25.93 11.83 7.29
C LEU A 544 -26.63 12.54 6.12
N VAL A 545 -27.54 11.85 5.45
CA VAL A 545 -28.24 12.33 4.24
C VAL A 545 -29.75 12.28 4.44
N GLY A 546 -30.51 12.95 3.57
CA GLY A 546 -31.97 12.98 3.58
C GLY A 546 -32.54 14.25 4.23
N HIS A 547 -33.85 14.21 4.50
CA HIS A 547 -34.66 15.29 5.05
C HIS A 547 -35.55 14.82 6.20
N ASN A 548 -35.91 15.74 7.09
CA ASN A 548 -36.95 15.48 8.09
C ASN A 548 -38.40 15.51 7.55
N THR A 549 -38.60 15.63 6.23
CA THR A 549 -39.93 15.63 5.57
C THR A 549 -40.28 14.26 4.97
N ALA A 550 -41.58 14.02 4.72
CA ALA A 550 -42.06 12.77 4.14
C ALA A 550 -41.42 12.50 2.77
N GLY A 551 -40.81 11.32 2.60
CA GLY A 551 -40.25 10.85 1.31
C GLY A 551 -38.78 10.43 1.35
N ALA A 552 -37.96 10.99 2.26
CA ALA A 552 -36.56 10.58 2.43
C ALA A 552 -36.02 10.93 3.82
N HIS A 553 -36.39 10.10 4.80
CA HIS A 553 -35.96 10.27 6.19
C HIS A 553 -34.44 10.32 6.33
N PRO A 554 -33.91 11.01 7.37
CA PRO A 554 -32.48 11.06 7.60
C PRO A 554 -31.92 9.65 7.78
N GLN A 555 -30.79 9.38 7.13
CA GLN A 555 -30.11 8.07 7.22
C GLN A 555 -28.60 8.23 7.08
N LEU A 556 -27.86 7.25 7.58
CA LEU A 556 -26.42 7.17 7.37
C LEU A 556 -26.12 6.37 6.10
N ILE A 557 -25.22 6.87 5.28
CA ILE A 557 -24.66 6.13 4.15
C ILE A 557 -23.13 6.06 4.27
N VAL A 558 -22.57 4.96 3.78
CA VAL A 558 -21.12 4.69 3.80
C VAL A 558 -20.60 4.58 2.37
N ILE A 559 -19.62 5.41 2.04
CA ILE A 559 -18.91 5.38 0.77
C ILE A 559 -17.45 4.98 1.03
N LYS A 560 -17.00 3.89 0.40
CA LYS A 560 -15.60 3.47 0.37
C LYS A 560 -14.96 4.05 -0.90
N HIS A 561 -13.85 4.77 -0.75
CA HIS A 561 -13.21 5.52 -1.83
C HIS A 561 -12.11 4.74 -2.57
N ASN A 562 -11.62 3.65 -1.98
CA ASN A 562 -10.78 2.66 -2.65
C ASN A 562 -11.61 1.46 -3.09
N GLN A 563 -11.24 0.89 -4.25
CA GLN A 563 -11.82 -0.35 -4.75
C GLN A 563 -11.10 -1.57 -4.23
#